data_AF-A0A358D3C9-F1
#
_entry.id   AF-A0A358D3C9-F1
#
_cell.length_a   1.000
_cell.length_b   1.000
_cell.length_c   1.000
_cell.angle_alpha   90.00
_cell.angle_beta   90.00
_cell.angle_gamma   90.00
#
_symmetry.space_group_name_H-M   'P 1'
#
loop_
_entity.id
_entity.type
_entity.pdbx_description
1 polymer ?
#
loop_
_entity_poly.entity_id
_entity_poly.type
_entity_poly.pdbx_seq_one_letter_code
_entity_poly.pdbx_strand_id
1 'polypeptide(L)'
;LNQKAQNEGTTPADAESVLLEFLQADDLQSVQLNTLKSQRLILVAAHYRKEVTNTVLWLSQFGVNCQCFKVTPYQAGAELFLNVEQIIPTPEASDFMIGMMAKEAEEKSASNEQRLSHRLRLEFWDQTLEAFSQSSCDLYNNISPGKDHWLAAGSGLSGMTFNLIFGKSEVRVEFSMARTQAEANKFVFNRLEAQKQEIERIFGAPLIWLRLPNRKACRIQYGESVDGYDKDNWSDIVAWLVEHMSRLETALRGPLEKIRPELKTADLNKGLPASM
;
A
#
# COMPACT_ATOMS: atom_id res chain seq x y z
N LEU A 1 -34.94 -15.02 -35.49
CA LEU A 1 -36.21 -14.43 -35.94
C LEU A 1 -36.55 -13.36 -34.91
N ASN A 2 -36.20 -12.08 -35.05
CA ASN A 2 -36.43 -11.19 -36.18
C ASN A 2 -35.24 -10.26 -36.43
N GLN A 3 -34.64 -10.39 -37.61
CA GLN A 3 -34.04 -9.27 -38.34
C GLN A 3 -35.21 -8.49 -38.97
N LYS A 4 -35.41 -7.23 -38.58
CA LYS A 4 -35.96 -6.15 -39.42
C LYS A 4 -36.10 -4.86 -38.60
N ALA A 5 -35.04 -4.06 -38.63
CA ALA A 5 -35.08 -2.62 -38.49
C ALA A 5 -33.85 -2.06 -39.21
N GLN A 6 -33.83 -2.18 -40.54
CA GLN A 6 -32.98 -1.32 -41.36
C GLN A 6 -33.79 -0.06 -41.62
N ASN A 7 -33.46 1.03 -40.94
CA ASN A 7 -33.81 2.37 -41.38
C ASN A 7 -32.67 2.87 -42.26
N GLU A 8 -33.03 3.17 -43.50
CA GLU A 8 -32.19 3.75 -44.53
C GLU A 8 -31.87 5.22 -44.19
N GLY A 9 -30.61 5.63 -44.39
CA GLY A 9 -30.30 7.04 -44.66
C GLY A 9 -29.70 7.89 -43.54
N THR A 10 -29.27 7.32 -42.40
CA THR A 10 -28.49 8.07 -41.40
C THR A 10 -27.15 7.36 -41.21
N THR A 11 -26.04 8.06 -41.40
CA THR A 11 -24.72 7.57 -41.00
C THR A 11 -24.85 7.05 -39.56
N PRO A 12 -24.45 5.80 -39.25
CA PRO A 12 -24.54 5.30 -37.89
C PRO A 12 -23.83 6.31 -37.00
N ALA A 13 -24.57 6.89 -36.05
CA ALA A 13 -24.00 7.86 -35.14
C ALA A 13 -22.80 7.19 -34.48
N ASP A 14 -21.67 7.89 -34.49
CA ASP A 14 -20.45 7.40 -33.87
C ASP A 14 -20.76 7.11 -32.39
N ALA A 15 -20.63 5.83 -32.00
CA ALA A 15 -21.10 5.36 -30.71
C ALA A 15 -20.37 6.07 -29.56
N GLU A 16 -19.11 6.45 -29.79
CA GLU A 16 -18.30 7.23 -28.86
C GLU A 16 -18.86 8.64 -28.68
N SER A 17 -19.15 9.36 -29.78
CA SER A 17 -19.76 10.69 -29.74
C SER A 17 -21.12 10.72 -29.02
N VAL A 18 -21.99 9.73 -29.27
CA VAL A 18 -23.31 9.63 -28.61
C VAL A 18 -23.18 9.36 -27.11
N LEU A 19 -22.20 8.54 -26.72
CA LEU A 19 -21.93 8.24 -25.32
C LEU A 19 -21.34 9.44 -24.57
N LEU A 20 -20.41 10.17 -25.17
CA LEU A 20 -19.82 11.38 -24.60
C LEU A 20 -20.87 12.49 -24.39
N GLU A 21 -21.78 12.68 -25.35
CA GLU A 21 -22.89 13.61 -25.24
C GLU A 21 -23.88 13.21 -24.12
N PHE A 22 -24.27 11.93 -24.05
CA PHE A 22 -25.15 11.41 -22.99
C PHE A 22 -24.53 11.56 -21.60
N LEU A 23 -23.21 11.33 -21.47
CA LEU A 23 -22.48 11.40 -20.21
C LEU A 23 -22.00 12.81 -19.84
N GLN A 24 -22.21 13.80 -20.72
CA GLN A 24 -21.72 15.18 -20.60
C GLN A 24 -20.23 15.24 -20.27
N ALA A 25 -19.42 14.47 -20.99
CA ALA A 25 -17.99 14.36 -20.74
C ALA A 25 -17.17 14.66 -21.99
N ASP A 26 -15.98 15.24 -21.78
CA ASP A 26 -15.10 15.69 -22.86
C ASP A 26 -14.27 14.55 -23.48
N ASP A 27 -14.06 13.45 -22.75
CA ASP A 27 -13.29 12.28 -23.19
C ASP A 27 -13.67 11.00 -22.40
N LEU A 28 -13.70 9.83 -23.04
CA LEU A 28 -14.11 8.56 -22.42
C LEU A 28 -13.16 8.13 -21.30
N GLN A 29 -11.87 8.46 -21.38
CA GLN A 29 -10.90 8.12 -20.33
C GLN A 29 -11.10 8.94 -19.05
N SER A 30 -11.74 10.11 -19.17
CA SER A 30 -12.10 10.97 -18.03
C SER A 30 -13.42 10.56 -17.36
N VAL A 31 -14.25 9.78 -18.06
CA VAL A 31 -15.52 9.28 -17.51
C VAL A 31 -15.25 8.16 -16.52
N GLN A 32 -15.36 8.47 -15.24
CA GLN A 32 -15.46 7.44 -14.21
C GLN A 32 -16.93 7.00 -14.05
N LEU A 33 -17.33 5.96 -14.78
CA LEU A 33 -18.59 5.26 -14.54
C LEU A 33 -18.45 4.40 -13.28
N ASN A 34 -19.43 4.44 -12.38
CA ASN A 34 -19.48 3.59 -11.18
C ASN A 34 -18.25 3.72 -10.24
N THR A 35 -17.87 4.97 -9.89
CA THR A 35 -16.84 5.28 -8.88
C THR A 35 -17.11 4.65 -7.51
N LEU A 36 -18.38 4.38 -7.22
CA LEU A 36 -18.85 3.55 -6.13
C LEU A 36 -19.38 2.27 -6.77
N LYS A 37 -19.07 1.09 -6.19
CA LYS A 37 -19.56 -0.23 -6.64
C LYS A 37 -21.10 -0.33 -6.58
N SER A 38 -21.81 0.39 -7.44
CA SER A 38 -23.26 0.64 -7.31
C SER A 38 -24.07 0.07 -8.46
N GLN A 39 -23.46 -0.67 -9.39
CA GLN A 39 -24.17 -1.36 -10.45
C GLN A 39 -25.18 -2.33 -9.83
N ARG A 40 -26.46 -1.99 -9.97
CA ARG A 40 -27.58 -2.77 -9.47
C ARG A 40 -28.31 -3.43 -10.63
N LEU A 41 -28.58 -4.73 -10.50
CA LEU A 41 -29.30 -5.53 -11.47
C LEU A 41 -30.59 -6.03 -10.81
N ILE A 42 -31.73 -5.53 -11.26
CA ILE A 42 -33.05 -5.93 -10.75
C ILE A 42 -33.73 -6.77 -11.82
N LEU A 43 -33.96 -8.04 -11.53
CA LEU A 43 -34.70 -8.96 -12.36
C LEU A 43 -36.13 -9.04 -11.83
N VAL A 44 -37.12 -9.00 -12.73
CA VAL A 44 -38.54 -9.09 -12.41
C VAL A 44 -39.20 -10.10 -13.34
N ALA A 45 -39.79 -11.15 -12.79
CA ALA A 45 -40.41 -12.22 -13.58
C ALA A 45 -41.51 -12.95 -12.79
N ALA A 46 -42.43 -13.62 -13.48
CA ALA A 46 -43.41 -14.48 -12.83
C ALA A 46 -42.79 -15.79 -12.29
N HIS A 47 -41.77 -16.32 -12.99
CA HIS A 47 -41.07 -17.55 -12.66
C HIS A 47 -39.60 -17.44 -13.04
N TYR A 48 -38.71 -17.98 -12.20
CA TYR A 48 -37.27 -18.06 -12.47
C TYR A 48 -36.85 -19.50 -12.70
N ARG A 49 -36.01 -19.71 -13.71
CA ARG A 49 -35.30 -20.98 -13.89
C ARG A 49 -34.10 -21.03 -12.94
N LYS A 50 -33.68 -22.23 -12.55
CA LYS A 50 -32.58 -22.44 -11.60
C LYS A 50 -31.25 -21.85 -12.11
N GLU A 51 -31.03 -21.88 -13.41
CA GLU A 51 -29.84 -21.32 -14.07
C GLU A 51 -29.74 -19.81 -13.83
N VAL A 52 -30.88 -19.11 -13.85
CA VAL A 52 -30.94 -17.66 -13.60
C VAL A 52 -30.66 -17.36 -12.13
N THR A 53 -31.31 -18.07 -11.21
CA THR A 53 -31.11 -17.86 -9.77
C THR A 53 -29.68 -18.18 -9.33
N ASN A 54 -29.09 -19.25 -9.87
CA ASN A 54 -27.71 -19.64 -9.58
C ASN A 54 -26.71 -18.59 -10.10
N THR A 55 -26.93 -18.07 -11.31
CA THR A 55 -26.07 -17.02 -11.89
C THR A 55 -26.14 -15.73 -11.07
N VAL A 56 -27.34 -15.36 -10.62
CA VAL A 56 -27.55 -14.19 -9.75
C VAL A 56 -26.81 -14.35 -8.42
N LEU A 57 -26.95 -15.50 -7.76
CA LEU A 57 -26.23 -15.80 -6.52
C LEU A 57 -24.71 -15.81 -6.71
N TRP A 58 -24.23 -16.35 -7.82
CA TRP A 58 -22.81 -16.34 -8.17
C TRP A 58 -22.29 -14.91 -8.37
N LEU A 59 -22.97 -14.09 -9.19
CA LEU A 59 -22.61 -12.67 -9.41
C LEU A 59 -22.58 -11.87 -8.10
N SER A 60 -23.53 -12.15 -7.21
CA SER A 60 -23.59 -11.59 -5.87
C SER A 60 -22.31 -11.86 -5.06
N GLN A 61 -21.71 -13.06 -5.14
CA GLN A 61 -20.43 -13.38 -4.47
C GLN A 61 -19.24 -12.53 -4.97
N PHE A 62 -19.33 -11.97 -6.18
CA PHE A 62 -18.31 -11.08 -6.75
C PHE A 62 -18.62 -9.60 -6.51
N GLY A 63 -19.58 -9.29 -5.63
CA GLY A 63 -19.91 -7.92 -5.25
C GLY A 63 -20.79 -7.19 -6.27
N VAL A 64 -21.43 -7.91 -7.19
CA VAL A 64 -22.46 -7.35 -8.08
C VAL A 64 -23.79 -7.32 -7.33
N ASN A 65 -24.42 -6.14 -7.24
CA ASN A 65 -25.68 -6.00 -6.53
C ASN A 65 -26.84 -6.50 -7.39
N CYS A 66 -27.23 -7.77 -7.22
CA CYS A 66 -28.29 -8.40 -8.00
C CYS A 66 -29.50 -8.74 -7.10
N GLN A 67 -30.70 -8.44 -7.59
CA GLN A 67 -31.97 -8.75 -6.92
C GLN A 67 -32.94 -9.42 -7.89
N CYS A 68 -33.71 -10.39 -7.39
CA CYS A 68 -34.78 -11.04 -8.13
C CYS A 68 -36.12 -10.83 -7.43
N PHE A 69 -37.09 -10.31 -8.16
CA PHE A 69 -38.47 -10.15 -7.71
C PHE A 69 -39.41 -11.07 -8.50
N LYS A 70 -40.24 -11.81 -7.77
CA LYS A 70 -41.34 -12.58 -8.32
C LYS A 70 -42.60 -11.72 -8.32
N VAL A 71 -43.24 -11.59 -9.47
CA VAL A 71 -44.49 -10.83 -9.62
C VAL A 71 -45.66 -11.74 -9.95
N THR A 72 -46.75 -11.63 -9.18
CA THR A 72 -47.97 -12.42 -9.39
C THR A 72 -49.17 -11.48 -9.49
N PRO A 73 -49.79 -11.35 -10.68
CA PRO A 73 -51.00 -10.56 -10.84
C PRO A 73 -52.22 -11.34 -10.35
N TYR A 74 -53.18 -10.64 -9.76
CA TYR A 74 -54.49 -11.15 -9.35
C TYR A 74 -55.58 -10.22 -9.86
N GLN A 75 -56.78 -10.75 -10.07
CA GLN A 75 -57.96 -9.97 -10.43
C GLN A 75 -59.11 -10.37 -9.51
N ALA A 76 -59.76 -9.38 -8.89
CA ALA A 76 -61.00 -9.58 -8.14
C ALA A 76 -62.06 -8.63 -8.70
N GLY A 77 -62.99 -9.18 -9.50
CA GLY A 77 -63.96 -8.37 -10.23
C GLY A 77 -63.29 -7.43 -11.23
N ALA A 78 -63.50 -6.13 -11.07
CA ALA A 78 -62.88 -5.08 -11.90
C ALA A 78 -61.51 -4.60 -11.38
N GLU A 79 -61.09 -5.02 -10.18
CA GLU A 79 -59.85 -4.58 -9.55
C GLU A 79 -58.70 -5.54 -9.87
N LEU A 80 -57.54 -4.96 -10.21
CA LEU A 80 -56.29 -5.67 -10.48
C LEU A 80 -55.31 -5.44 -9.33
N PHE A 81 -54.74 -6.53 -8.83
CA PHE A 81 -53.72 -6.52 -7.78
C PHE A 81 -52.43 -7.12 -8.31
N LEU A 82 -51.30 -6.65 -7.80
CA LEU A 82 -49.98 -7.18 -8.13
C LEU A 82 -49.23 -7.48 -6.84
N ASN A 83 -48.93 -8.74 -6.60
CA ASN A 83 -48.03 -9.13 -5.51
C ASN A 83 -46.59 -9.14 -6.02
N VAL A 84 -45.68 -8.54 -5.26
CA VAL A 84 -44.25 -8.44 -5.59
C VAL A 84 -43.46 -9.00 -4.41
N GLU A 85 -42.73 -10.09 -4.65
CA GLU A 85 -41.96 -10.80 -3.62
C GLU A 85 -40.47 -10.81 -3.98
N GLN A 86 -39.60 -10.38 -3.08
CA GLN A 86 -38.15 -10.47 -3.29
C GLN A 86 -37.66 -11.89 -2.97
N ILE A 87 -37.21 -12.62 -3.97
CA ILE A 87 -36.78 -14.02 -3.81
C ILE A 87 -35.26 -14.15 -3.66
N ILE A 88 -34.46 -13.20 -4.17
CA ILE A 88 -32.99 -13.18 -4.04
C ILE A 88 -32.51 -11.74 -3.86
N PRO A 89 -31.76 -11.43 -2.80
CA PRO A 89 -31.85 -12.09 -1.49
C PRO A 89 -33.30 -12.23 -1.02
N THR A 90 -33.64 -13.24 -0.25
CA THR A 90 -34.85 -13.09 0.58
C THR A 90 -34.58 -11.98 1.61
N PRO A 91 -35.60 -11.20 2.03
CA PRO A 91 -35.42 -10.11 2.99
C PRO A 91 -34.74 -10.54 4.29
N GLU A 92 -34.94 -11.79 4.71
CA GLU A 92 -34.32 -12.36 5.92
C GLU A 92 -32.84 -12.73 5.71
N ALA A 93 -32.43 -13.01 4.46
CA ALA A 93 -31.09 -13.43 4.10
C ALA A 93 -30.18 -12.29 3.62
N SER A 94 -30.72 -11.08 3.44
CA SER A 94 -29.95 -9.91 3.00
C SER A 94 -28.81 -9.57 3.96
N ASP A 95 -29.11 -9.53 5.25
CA ASP A 95 -28.14 -9.10 6.28
C ASP A 95 -27.02 -10.14 6.44
N PHE A 96 -27.36 -11.43 6.35
CA PHE A 96 -26.39 -12.52 6.35
C PHE A 96 -25.47 -12.49 5.11
N MET A 97 -26.04 -12.26 3.93
CA MET A 97 -25.25 -12.15 2.70
C MET A 97 -24.35 -10.90 2.69
N ILE A 98 -24.80 -9.78 3.24
CA ILE A 98 -23.96 -8.58 3.41
C ILE A 98 -22.73 -8.90 4.27
N GLY A 99 -22.93 -9.60 5.40
CA GLY A 99 -21.83 -10.02 6.27
C GLY A 99 -20.85 -11.00 5.62
N MET A 100 -21.38 -11.98 4.87
CA MET A 100 -20.57 -12.97 4.15
C MET A 100 -19.75 -12.35 3.00
N MET A 101 -20.35 -11.43 2.24
CA MET A 101 -19.66 -10.71 1.15
C MET A 101 -18.55 -9.80 1.68
N ALA A 102 -18.79 -9.09 2.79
CA ALA A 102 -17.76 -8.27 3.42
C ALA A 102 -16.56 -9.13 3.85
N LYS A 103 -16.83 -10.28 4.46
CA LYS A 103 -15.81 -11.23 4.93
C LYS A 103 -15.04 -11.88 3.77
N GLU A 104 -15.72 -12.33 2.71
CA GLU A 104 -15.05 -12.94 1.55
C GLU A 104 -14.21 -11.92 0.75
N ALA A 105 -14.66 -10.67 0.64
CA ALA A 105 -13.89 -9.59 0.01
C ALA A 105 -12.60 -9.26 0.80
N GLU A 106 -12.66 -9.37 2.13
CA GLU A 106 -11.50 -9.19 3.03
C GLU A 106 -10.54 -10.40 2.94
N GLU A 107 -11.05 -11.61 2.74
CA GLU A 107 -10.27 -12.85 2.64
C GLU A 107 -9.60 -13.10 1.28
N LYS A 108 -10.17 -12.66 0.14
CA LYS A 108 -9.76 -13.14 -1.20
C LYS A 108 -8.59 -12.41 -1.89
N SER A 109 -8.26 -11.15 -1.58
CA SER A 109 -7.18 -10.44 -2.30
C SER A 109 -6.08 -9.86 -1.39
N ALA A 110 -6.44 -9.16 -0.31
CA ALA A 110 -5.45 -8.55 0.58
C ALA A 110 -4.78 -9.57 1.51
N SER A 111 -5.52 -10.58 1.98
CA SER A 111 -5.05 -11.54 2.99
C SER A 111 -3.92 -12.46 2.49
N ASN A 112 -4.02 -13.00 1.27
CA ASN A 112 -3.03 -13.96 0.77
C ASN A 112 -1.69 -13.30 0.41
N GLU A 113 -1.70 -12.18 -0.31
CA GLU A 113 -0.47 -11.43 -0.63
C GLU A 113 0.20 -10.88 0.63
N GLN A 114 -0.58 -10.37 1.59
CA GLN A 114 -0.04 -9.88 2.85
C GLN A 114 0.55 -11.01 3.70
N ARG A 115 -0.11 -12.18 3.76
CA ARG A 115 0.43 -13.36 4.46
C ARG A 115 1.73 -13.86 3.81
N LEU A 116 1.80 -13.89 2.48
CA LEU A 116 3.00 -14.25 1.73
C LEU A 116 4.14 -13.25 1.99
N SER A 117 3.86 -11.95 1.89
CA SER A 117 4.84 -10.88 2.15
C SER A 117 5.37 -10.92 3.59
N HIS A 118 4.50 -11.11 4.59
CA HIS A 118 4.91 -11.24 5.98
C HIS A 118 5.79 -12.47 6.22
N ARG A 119 5.46 -13.60 5.60
CA ARG A 119 6.27 -14.83 5.70
C ARG A 119 7.65 -14.64 5.08
N LEU A 120 7.72 -14.08 3.87
CA LEU A 120 8.99 -13.80 3.19
C LEU A 120 9.89 -12.88 4.01
N ARG A 121 9.33 -11.82 4.61
CA ARG A 121 10.11 -10.91 5.47
C ARG A 121 10.64 -11.58 6.73
N LEU A 122 9.84 -12.43 7.38
CA LEU A 122 10.31 -13.17 8.55
C LEU A 122 11.50 -14.07 8.18
N GLU A 123 11.39 -14.83 7.09
CA GLU A 123 12.46 -15.71 6.62
C GLU A 123 13.71 -14.92 6.18
N PHE A 124 13.54 -13.79 5.51
CA PHE A 124 14.64 -12.92 5.08
C PHE A 124 15.36 -12.28 6.28
N TRP A 125 14.60 -11.77 7.24
CA TRP A 125 15.17 -11.13 8.43
C TRP A 125 15.88 -12.12 9.34
N ASP A 126 15.43 -13.37 9.39
CA ASP A 126 16.15 -14.44 10.11
C ASP A 126 17.56 -14.63 9.55
N GLN A 127 17.69 -14.82 8.23
CA GLN A 127 18.99 -14.95 7.54
C GLN A 127 19.85 -13.68 7.68
N THR A 128 19.22 -12.51 7.58
CA THR A 128 19.92 -11.23 7.73
C THR A 128 20.52 -11.08 9.13
N LEU A 129 19.74 -11.36 10.17
CA LEU A 129 20.17 -11.24 11.56
C LEU A 129 21.24 -12.29 11.91
N GLU A 130 21.13 -13.50 11.37
CA GLU A 130 22.19 -14.51 11.48
C GLU A 130 23.51 -14.00 10.86
N ALA A 131 23.46 -13.44 9.64
CA ALA A 131 24.65 -12.86 9.00
C ALA A 131 25.23 -11.67 9.78
N PHE A 132 24.39 -10.79 10.35
CA PHE A 132 24.85 -9.70 11.21
C PHE A 132 25.54 -10.22 12.48
N SER A 133 25.02 -11.27 13.11
CA SER A 133 25.62 -11.87 14.31
C SER A 133 27.03 -12.44 14.09
N GLN A 134 27.37 -12.76 12.84
CA GLN A 134 28.68 -13.24 12.40
C GLN A 134 29.58 -12.12 11.86
N SER A 135 29.05 -10.90 11.73
CA SER A 135 29.75 -9.73 11.20
C SER A 135 30.43 -8.93 12.31
N SER A 136 31.18 -7.89 11.92
CA SER A 136 31.73 -6.91 12.87
C SER A 136 30.73 -5.87 13.38
N CYS A 137 29.46 -5.93 12.94
CA CYS A 137 28.44 -4.93 13.27
C CYS A 137 27.47 -5.45 14.33
N ASP A 138 27.64 -5.00 15.57
CA ASP A 138 26.83 -5.45 16.71
C ASP A 138 25.43 -4.80 16.81
N LEU A 139 25.07 -3.90 15.90
CA LEU A 139 23.84 -3.10 15.97
C LEU A 139 22.57 -3.94 16.11
N TYR A 140 22.55 -5.12 15.47
CA TYR A 140 21.35 -5.94 15.33
C TYR A 140 21.32 -7.19 16.21
N ASN A 141 22.33 -7.42 17.05
CA ASN A 141 22.46 -8.65 17.86
C ASN A 141 21.31 -8.88 18.86
N ASN A 142 20.55 -7.84 19.22
CA ASN A 142 19.42 -7.92 20.15
C ASN A 142 18.07 -7.63 19.47
N ILE A 143 17.99 -7.77 18.14
CA ILE A 143 16.78 -7.55 17.35
C ILE A 143 16.24 -8.91 16.89
N SER A 144 14.91 -9.06 16.90
CA SER A 144 14.25 -10.26 16.39
C SER A 144 13.63 -10.00 15.01
N PRO A 145 13.48 -11.05 14.16
CA PRO A 145 12.78 -10.94 12.89
C PRO A 145 11.35 -10.38 13.06
N GLY A 146 10.94 -9.51 12.14
CA GLY A 146 9.64 -8.86 12.14
C GLY A 146 8.83 -9.10 10.87
N LYS A 147 7.55 -8.70 10.88
CA LYS A 147 6.68 -8.73 9.69
C LYS A 147 6.79 -7.45 8.84
N ASP A 148 7.41 -6.42 9.41
CA ASP A 148 7.64 -5.15 8.75
C ASP A 148 8.72 -5.27 7.67
N HIS A 149 8.64 -4.37 6.69
CA HIS A 149 9.64 -4.24 5.63
C HIS A 149 10.92 -3.54 6.10
N TRP A 150 11.06 -3.30 7.41
CA TRP A 150 12.21 -2.64 8.00
C TRP A 150 12.58 -3.26 9.35
N LEU A 151 13.87 -3.16 9.69
CA LEU A 151 14.40 -3.39 11.04
C LEU A 151 15.17 -2.15 11.48
N ALA A 152 15.08 -1.76 12.75
CA ALA A 152 15.80 -0.61 13.29
C ALA A 152 16.66 -0.96 14.49
N ALA A 153 17.89 -0.49 14.46
CA ALA A 153 18.81 -0.49 15.58
C ALA A 153 19.00 0.94 16.12
N GLY A 154 19.13 1.05 17.44
CA GLY A 154 19.38 2.33 18.09
C GLY A 154 20.79 2.85 17.79
N SER A 155 20.91 4.15 17.57
CA SER A 155 22.21 4.83 17.37
C SER A 155 22.85 5.35 18.67
N GLY A 156 22.26 5.06 19.83
CA GLY A 156 22.61 5.70 21.11
C GLY A 156 21.99 7.10 21.31
N LEU A 157 21.35 7.67 20.28
CA LEU A 157 20.55 8.89 20.34
C LEU A 157 19.06 8.55 20.25
N SER A 158 18.27 8.98 21.24
CA SER A 158 16.81 8.76 21.22
C SER A 158 16.17 9.33 19.95
N GLY A 159 15.23 8.60 19.35
CA GLY A 159 14.53 8.99 18.11
C GLY A 159 15.42 9.04 16.86
N MET A 160 16.62 8.47 16.91
CA MET A 160 17.55 8.40 15.79
C MET A 160 18.06 6.96 15.64
N THR A 161 17.83 6.34 14.49
CA THR A 161 18.02 4.89 14.31
C THR A 161 18.70 4.56 12.99
N PHE A 162 19.47 3.47 13.01
CA PHE A 162 19.97 2.80 11.81
C PHE A 162 18.93 1.79 11.35
N ASN A 163 18.39 1.95 10.15
CA ASN A 163 17.36 1.08 9.62
C ASN A 163 17.86 0.29 8.41
N LEU A 164 17.50 -1.00 8.36
CA LEU A 164 17.54 -1.85 7.17
C LEU A 164 16.15 -1.84 6.55
N ILE A 165 16.06 -1.70 5.23
CA ILE A 165 14.81 -1.69 4.48
C ILE A 165 14.88 -2.79 3.43
N PHE A 166 13.88 -3.66 3.39
CA PHE A 166 13.74 -4.75 2.42
C PHE A 166 12.39 -4.62 1.71
N GLY A 167 12.45 -4.17 0.46
CA GLY A 167 11.30 -4.03 -0.43
C GLY A 167 11.32 -5.04 -1.56
N LYS A 168 10.25 -5.05 -2.37
CA LYS A 168 10.16 -5.91 -3.55
C LYS A 168 11.19 -5.54 -4.62
N SER A 169 11.43 -4.25 -4.82
CA SER A 169 12.28 -3.71 -5.91
C SER A 169 13.51 -2.95 -5.43
N GLU A 170 13.67 -2.78 -4.11
CA GLU A 170 14.79 -2.06 -3.51
C GLU A 170 15.20 -2.68 -2.17
N VAL A 171 16.49 -2.56 -1.88
CA VAL A 171 17.07 -2.74 -0.56
C VAL A 171 17.78 -1.45 -0.16
N ARG A 172 17.74 -1.09 1.13
CA ARG A 172 18.31 0.19 1.58
C ARG A 172 18.82 0.14 3.01
N VAL A 173 19.95 0.79 3.24
CA VAL A 173 20.45 1.17 4.55
C VAL A 173 20.18 2.66 4.77
N GLU A 174 19.68 3.03 5.95
CA GLU A 174 19.40 4.43 6.26
C GLU A 174 19.68 4.78 7.72
N PHE A 175 20.05 6.05 7.95
CA PHE A 175 20.04 6.68 9.26
C PHE A 175 18.86 7.66 9.32
N SER A 176 17.89 7.36 10.18
CA SER A 176 16.65 8.14 10.33
C SER A 176 16.71 9.00 11.57
N MET A 177 16.37 10.28 11.44
CA MET A 177 16.26 11.25 12.53
C MET A 177 14.80 11.69 12.66
N ALA A 178 14.06 11.07 13.58
CA ALA A 178 12.60 11.19 13.67
C ALA A 178 12.11 11.52 15.09
N ARG A 179 12.82 12.39 15.82
CA ARG A 179 12.30 12.93 17.09
C ARG A 179 11.04 13.77 16.84
N THR A 180 10.20 13.86 17.87
CA THR A 180 8.99 14.71 17.87
C THR A 180 9.31 16.20 17.63
N GLN A 181 10.46 16.66 18.11
CA GLN A 181 10.97 18.02 17.89
C GLN A 181 11.79 18.08 16.59
N ALA A 182 11.28 18.77 15.57
CA ALA A 182 11.88 18.81 14.24
C ALA A 182 13.26 19.50 14.23
N GLU A 183 13.46 20.46 15.14
CA GLU A 183 14.65 21.27 15.29
C GLU A 183 15.83 20.41 15.77
N ALA A 184 15.56 19.40 16.61
CA ALA A 184 16.55 18.39 16.99
C ALA A 184 17.04 17.58 15.78
N ASN A 185 16.11 17.17 14.91
CA ASN A 185 16.43 16.39 13.71
C ASN A 185 17.24 17.23 12.72
N LYS A 186 16.82 18.48 12.47
CA LYS A 186 17.54 19.45 11.63
C LYS A 186 18.92 19.77 12.18
N PHE A 187 19.06 19.93 13.50
CA PHE A 187 20.33 20.21 14.16
C PHE A 187 21.35 19.08 13.88
N VAL A 188 20.96 17.82 14.14
CA VAL A 188 21.84 16.67 13.89
C VAL A 188 22.14 16.53 12.39
N PHE A 189 21.13 16.66 11.54
CA PHE A 189 21.31 16.61 10.09
C PHE A 189 22.31 17.64 9.59
N ASN A 190 22.19 18.91 10.00
CA ASN A 190 23.11 19.97 9.60
C ASN A 190 24.56 19.69 10.06
N ARG A 191 24.74 19.14 11.27
CA ARG A 191 26.07 18.79 11.81
C ARG A 191 26.72 17.63 11.06
N LEU A 192 25.92 16.65 10.62
CA LEU A 192 26.38 15.55 9.77
C LEU A 192 26.68 16.05 8.36
N GLU A 193 25.80 16.87 7.78
CA GLU A 193 25.95 17.43 6.42
C GLU A 193 27.19 18.32 6.31
N ALA A 194 27.56 19.05 7.36
CA ALA A 194 28.82 19.80 7.41
C ALA A 194 30.08 18.92 7.29
N GLN A 195 29.97 17.62 7.59
CA GLN A 195 31.03 16.62 7.46
C GLN A 195 30.77 15.66 6.29
N LYS A 196 29.86 16.01 5.37
CA LYS A 196 29.39 15.14 4.27
C LYS A 196 30.52 14.50 3.48
N GLN A 197 31.51 15.27 3.05
CA GLN A 197 32.61 14.76 2.22
C GLN A 197 33.40 13.66 2.94
N GLU A 198 33.69 13.84 4.22
CA GLU A 198 34.42 12.85 5.02
C GLU A 198 33.56 11.62 5.29
N ILE A 199 32.27 11.79 5.58
CA ILE A 199 31.32 10.70 5.78
C ILE A 199 31.18 9.87 4.50
N GLU A 200 31.01 10.50 3.34
CA GLU A 200 30.92 9.80 2.05
C GLU A 200 32.25 9.13 1.65
N ARG A 201 33.39 9.69 2.07
CA ARG A 201 34.71 9.07 1.87
C ARG A 201 34.89 7.81 2.72
N ILE A 202 34.51 7.85 4.01
CA ILE A 202 34.57 6.67 4.89
C ILE A 202 33.52 5.64 4.48
N PHE A 203 32.31 6.09 4.15
CA PHE A 203 31.27 5.24 3.62
C PHE A 203 31.68 4.62 2.29
N GLY A 204 32.42 5.35 1.44
CA GLY A 204 32.99 4.91 0.16
C GLY A 204 32.03 4.94 -1.02
N ALA A 205 30.95 5.72 -0.93
CA ALA A 205 29.99 6.01 -1.99
C ALA A 205 29.23 7.31 -1.69
N PRO A 206 28.63 7.98 -2.69
CA PRO A 206 27.77 9.14 -2.44
C PRO A 206 26.48 8.72 -1.72
N LEU A 207 26.13 9.43 -0.66
CA LEU A 207 24.92 9.21 0.12
C LEU A 207 23.80 10.15 -0.36
N ILE A 208 22.55 9.72 -0.15
CA ILE A 208 21.38 10.57 -0.41
C ILE A 208 20.96 11.24 0.89
N TRP A 209 21.00 12.56 0.92
CA TRP A 209 20.72 13.40 2.09
C TRP A 209 19.34 14.06 1.96
N LEU A 210 18.39 13.69 2.80
CA LEU A 210 16.98 14.08 2.69
C LEU A 210 16.51 14.83 3.94
N ARG A 211 16.18 16.12 3.77
CA ARG A 211 15.56 16.96 4.82
C ARG A 211 14.06 16.69 5.03
N LEU A 212 13.38 16.08 4.04
CA LEU A 212 11.95 15.76 4.03
C LEU A 212 11.05 16.92 4.50
N PRO A 213 10.92 18.02 3.73
CA PRO A 213 10.25 19.25 4.18
C PRO A 213 8.79 19.07 4.62
N ASN A 214 8.10 18.05 4.09
CA ASN A 214 6.72 17.70 4.45
C ASN A 214 6.63 16.81 5.71
N ARG A 215 7.75 16.49 6.35
CA ARG A 215 7.84 15.68 7.57
C ARG A 215 8.76 16.36 8.58
N LYS A 216 8.61 16.02 9.86
CA LYS A 216 9.51 16.51 10.92
C LYS A 216 10.87 15.79 10.92
N ALA A 217 11.03 14.77 10.10
CA ALA A 217 12.17 13.87 10.12
C ALA A 217 13.22 14.26 9.07
N CYS A 218 14.46 13.88 9.28
CA CYS A 218 15.52 13.91 8.26
C CYS A 218 16.06 12.49 8.07
N ARG A 219 16.69 12.22 6.94
CA ARG A 219 17.21 10.89 6.61
C ARG A 219 18.47 10.97 5.76
N ILE A 220 19.41 10.08 6.02
CA ILE A 220 20.59 9.81 5.18
C ILE A 220 20.47 8.37 4.72
N GLN A 221 20.61 8.08 3.43
CA GLN A 221 20.35 6.74 2.91
C GLN A 221 21.24 6.34 1.74
N TYR A 222 21.38 5.03 1.56
CA TYR A 222 21.98 4.39 0.39
C TYR A 222 21.19 3.14 0.05
N GLY A 223 20.82 2.98 -1.22
CA GLY A 223 19.96 1.88 -1.66
C GLY A 223 20.35 1.34 -3.02
N GLU A 224 19.98 0.09 -3.27
CA GLU A 224 20.20 -0.62 -4.52
C GLU A 224 18.89 -1.23 -5.03
N SER A 225 18.73 -1.28 -6.36
CA SER A 225 17.59 -1.93 -6.98
C SER A 225 17.83 -3.44 -7.06
N VAL A 226 16.88 -4.22 -6.54
CA VAL A 226 16.98 -5.67 -6.42
C VAL A 226 15.62 -6.30 -6.69
N ASP A 227 15.56 -7.58 -7.03
CA ASP A 227 14.32 -8.35 -6.89
C ASP A 227 14.32 -9.05 -5.53
N GLY A 228 13.71 -8.41 -4.53
CA GLY A 228 13.72 -8.90 -3.15
C GLY A 228 12.83 -10.13 -2.95
N TYR A 229 11.87 -10.41 -3.82
CA TYR A 229 10.98 -11.58 -3.64
C TYR A 229 11.51 -12.84 -4.34
N ASP A 230 12.58 -12.69 -5.13
CA ASP A 230 13.38 -13.80 -5.61
C ASP A 230 14.38 -14.25 -4.55
N LYS A 231 14.18 -15.48 -4.04
CA LYS A 231 14.98 -16.04 -2.95
C LYS A 231 16.40 -16.37 -3.36
N ASP A 232 16.66 -16.58 -4.64
CA ASP A 232 17.99 -16.94 -5.12
C ASP A 232 18.98 -15.78 -4.92
N ASN A 233 18.47 -14.53 -4.93
CA ASN A 233 19.25 -13.32 -4.72
C ASN A 233 19.45 -12.96 -3.24
N TRP A 234 18.80 -13.65 -2.30
CA TRP A 234 18.81 -13.23 -0.89
C TRP A 234 20.19 -13.23 -0.26
N SER A 235 21.04 -14.19 -0.62
CA SER A 235 22.42 -14.25 -0.11
C SER A 235 23.22 -12.99 -0.46
N ASP A 236 23.14 -12.54 -1.71
CA ASP A 236 23.79 -11.32 -2.19
C ASP A 236 23.19 -10.07 -1.54
N ILE A 237 21.86 -9.99 -1.41
CA ILE A 237 21.17 -8.87 -0.76
C ILE A 237 21.57 -8.77 0.72
N VAL A 238 21.65 -9.91 1.42
CA VAL A 238 22.07 -9.96 2.83
C VAL A 238 23.52 -9.51 2.98
N ALA A 239 24.43 -10.02 2.12
CA ALA A 239 25.83 -9.59 2.12
C ALA A 239 25.94 -8.08 1.88
N TRP A 240 25.16 -7.55 0.94
CA TRP A 240 25.10 -6.12 0.65
C TRP A 240 24.62 -5.30 1.85
N LEU A 241 23.58 -5.74 2.56
CA LEU A 241 23.06 -5.08 3.77
C LEU A 241 24.10 -5.05 4.88
N VAL A 242 24.77 -6.17 5.14
CA VAL A 242 25.82 -6.27 6.17
C VAL A 242 26.97 -5.33 5.85
N GLU A 243 27.45 -5.34 4.60
CA GLU A 243 28.55 -4.47 4.16
C GLU A 243 28.19 -2.98 4.34
N HIS A 244 27.09 -2.55 3.72
CA HIS A 244 26.75 -1.13 3.64
C HIS A 244 26.28 -0.59 4.99
N MET A 245 25.60 -1.39 5.82
CA MET A 245 25.25 -0.94 7.16
C MET A 245 26.49 -0.83 8.05
N SER A 246 27.43 -1.78 7.96
CA SER A 246 28.69 -1.69 8.71
C SER A 246 29.50 -0.44 8.33
N ARG A 247 29.55 -0.11 7.03
CA ARG A 247 30.20 1.11 6.53
C ARG A 247 29.47 2.37 6.98
N LEU A 248 28.14 2.38 6.93
CA LEU A 248 27.32 3.53 7.36
C LEU A 248 27.48 3.79 8.86
N GLU A 249 27.42 2.75 9.67
CA GLU A 249 27.63 2.82 11.12
C GLU A 249 29.03 3.36 11.42
N THR A 250 30.07 2.82 10.78
CA THR A 250 31.46 3.27 10.94
C THR A 250 31.62 4.75 10.57
N ALA A 251 31.04 5.18 9.45
CA ALA A 251 31.13 6.56 8.97
C ALA A 251 30.42 7.56 9.90
N LEU A 252 29.34 7.14 10.57
CA LEU A 252 28.54 8.02 11.42
C LEU A 252 28.91 7.95 12.90
N ARG A 253 29.53 6.87 13.39
CA ARG A 253 29.88 6.67 14.82
C ARG A 253 30.65 7.86 15.41
N GLY A 254 31.76 8.24 14.77
CA GLY A 254 32.60 9.36 15.22
C GLY A 254 31.87 10.70 15.27
N PRO A 255 31.21 11.13 14.18
CA PRO A 255 30.36 12.33 14.17
C PRO A 255 29.25 12.32 15.23
N LEU A 256 28.54 11.20 15.40
CA LEU A 256 27.43 11.08 16.34
C LEU A 256 27.88 11.18 17.80
N GLU A 257 29.02 10.59 18.16
CA GLU A 257 29.60 10.73 19.51
C GLU A 257 29.92 12.19 19.86
N LYS A 258 30.38 12.99 18.89
CA LYS A 258 30.62 14.43 19.06
C LYS A 258 29.31 15.23 19.17
N ILE A 259 28.31 14.88 18.37
CA ILE A 259 27.01 15.59 18.33
C ILE A 259 26.17 15.30 19.58
N ARG A 260 26.31 14.12 20.19
CA ARG A 260 25.54 13.68 21.35
C ARG A 260 25.56 14.65 22.55
N PRO A 261 26.72 15.14 23.04
CA PRO A 261 26.75 16.15 24.09
C PRO A 261 26.16 17.48 23.62
N GLU A 262 26.45 17.93 22.39
CA GLU A 262 25.92 19.19 21.86
C GLU A 262 24.39 19.20 21.83
N LEU A 263 23.77 18.11 21.38
CA LEU A 263 22.32 17.98 21.30
C LEU A 263 21.66 18.05 22.69
N LYS A 264 22.33 17.60 23.76
CA LYS A 264 21.81 17.70 25.13
C LYS A 264 21.83 19.14 25.65
N THR A 265 22.78 19.96 25.21
CA THR A 265 22.98 21.33 25.68
C THR A 265 22.35 22.39 24.76
N ALA A 266 21.98 22.01 23.54
CA ALA A 266 21.46 22.94 22.54
C ALA A 266 20.08 23.50 22.94
N ASP A 267 19.94 24.82 22.86
CA ASP A 267 18.65 25.50 22.95
C ASP A 267 17.92 25.37 21.60
N LEU A 268 17.13 24.31 21.46
CA LEU A 268 16.39 23.97 20.25
C LEU A 268 15.14 24.84 20.02
N ASN A 269 14.84 25.77 20.92
CA ASN A 269 13.70 26.69 20.81
C ASN A 269 14.04 27.99 20.07
N LYS A 270 15.33 28.33 19.95
CA LYS A 270 15.79 29.36 19.03
C LYS A 270 15.91 28.72 17.66
N GLY A 271 15.06 29.12 16.73
CA GLY A 271 15.12 28.64 15.34
C GLY A 271 16.58 28.67 14.85
N LEU A 272 17.04 27.54 14.30
CA LEU A 272 18.39 27.44 13.75
C LEU A 272 18.64 28.64 12.83
N PRO A 273 19.74 29.40 12.99
CA PRO A 273 20.07 30.47 12.07
C PRO A 273 20.10 29.86 10.67
N ALA A 274 19.36 30.47 9.74
CA ALA A 274 19.41 30.09 8.34
C ALA A 274 20.87 30.21 7.89
N SER A 275 21.50 29.07 7.61
CA SER A 275 22.85 29.04 7.04
C SER A 275 22.82 29.74 5.69
N MET A 276 23.67 30.77 5.56
CA MET A 276 23.99 31.47 4.31
C MET A 276 24.62 30.52 3.29
#